data_AF-A0A0Q8VBQ3-F1
#
_entry.id   AF-A0A0Q8VBQ3-F1
#
_cell.length_a   1.000
_cell.length_b   1.000
_cell.length_c   1.000
_cell.angle_alpha   90.00
_cell.angle_beta   90.00
_cell.angle_gamma   90.00
#
_symmetry.space_group_name_H-M   'P 1'
#
loop_
_entity.id
_entity.type
_entity.pdbx_description
1 polymer ?
#
loop_
_entity_poly.entity_id
_entity_poly.type
_entity_poly.pdbx_seq_one_letter_code
_entity_poly.pdbx_strand_id
1 'polypeptide(L)'
;MRGMSDQNTPKPRPPRDAGQHSASQPSDAKPSDGKPSDAQPSDAQPRDADELTDAVTGLGADDEERLDTVAERNASLEERLPGDDDLPLTKG
;
A
#
# COMPACT_ATOMS: atom_id res chain seq x y z
N MET A 1 88.92 -18.00 19.18
CA MET A 1 87.90 -17.37 18.30
C MET A 1 86.59 -17.32 19.08
N ARG A 2 86.12 -16.12 19.45
CA ARG A 2 84.83 -15.90 20.13
C ARG A 2 84.29 -14.54 19.66
N GLY A 3 83.01 -14.50 19.31
CA GLY A 3 82.33 -13.39 18.62
C GLY A 3 81.89 -13.88 17.23
N MET A 4 80.67 -13.66 16.75
CA MET A 4 79.69 -12.65 17.08
C MET A 4 78.28 -13.26 17.02
N SER A 5 77.46 -12.98 18.02
CA SER A 5 76.03 -13.27 18.03
C SER A 5 75.32 -12.11 17.32
N ASP A 6 75.00 -12.27 16.04
CA ASP A 6 74.21 -11.28 15.32
C ASP A 6 72.73 -11.46 15.63
N GLN A 7 72.20 -10.42 16.26
CA GLN A 7 70.84 -10.22 16.72
C GLN A 7 69.85 -10.28 15.54
N ASN A 8 69.03 -11.32 15.49
CA ASN A 8 67.89 -11.39 14.59
C ASN A 8 66.77 -10.49 15.13
N THR A 9 66.70 -9.24 14.66
CA THR A 9 65.59 -8.33 14.98
C THR A 9 64.49 -8.47 13.92
N PRO A 10 63.23 -8.77 14.29
CA PRO A 10 62.14 -8.78 13.33
C PRO A 10 61.76 -7.35 12.94
N LYS A 11 61.68 -7.07 11.62
CA LYS A 11 61.17 -5.80 11.08
C LYS A 11 59.72 -5.55 11.53
N PRO A 12 59.33 -4.29 11.81
CA PRO A 12 57.94 -3.98 12.15
C PRO A 12 57.02 -4.21 10.95
N ARG A 13 55.84 -4.77 11.20
CA ARG A 13 54.78 -4.93 10.19
C ARG A 13 54.11 -3.57 9.93
N PRO A 14 53.67 -3.29 8.69
CA PRO A 14 52.89 -2.08 8.41
C PRO A 14 51.54 -2.12 9.15
N PRO A 15 50.93 -0.94 9.44
CA PRO A 15 49.63 -0.88 10.09
C PRO A 15 48.58 -1.58 9.22
N ARG A 16 47.72 -2.35 9.87
CA ARG A 16 46.58 -3.02 9.27
C ARG A 16 45.55 -1.94 8.96
N ASP A 17 45.38 -1.63 7.68
CA ASP A 17 44.37 -0.69 7.19
C ASP A 17 43.00 -1.16 7.64
N ALA A 18 42.43 -0.42 8.59
CA ALA A 18 41.13 -0.67 9.14
C ALA A 18 40.10 -0.01 8.23
N GLY A 19 39.21 -0.83 7.67
CA GLY A 19 37.92 -0.34 7.21
C GLY A 19 37.81 -0.14 5.72
N GLN A 20 37.54 -1.23 5.00
CA GLN A 20 36.68 -1.15 3.82
C GLN A 20 35.67 -2.30 3.89
N HIS A 21 34.70 -2.17 4.80
CA HIS A 21 33.43 -2.86 4.65
C HIS A 21 32.88 -2.40 3.29
N SER A 22 32.91 -3.29 2.30
CA SER A 22 32.27 -3.05 1.02
C SER A 22 30.79 -2.83 1.30
N ALA A 23 30.37 -1.57 1.34
CA ALA A 23 28.97 -1.21 1.38
C ALA A 23 28.38 -1.68 0.05
N SER A 24 27.66 -2.81 0.09
CA SER A 24 26.73 -3.18 -0.97
C SER A 24 25.76 -2.01 -1.11
N GLN A 25 25.93 -1.20 -2.15
CA GLN A 25 24.97 -0.14 -2.45
C GLN A 25 23.61 -0.80 -2.71
N PRO A 26 22.52 -0.33 -2.09
CA PRO A 26 21.20 -0.77 -2.50
C PRO A 26 20.98 -0.28 -3.93
N SER A 27 20.70 -1.20 -4.86
CA SER A 27 20.29 -0.83 -6.21
C SER A 27 19.02 0.01 -6.10
N ASP A 28 19.10 1.27 -6.54
CA ASP A 28 17.94 2.15 -6.75
C ASP A 28 17.04 1.55 -7.84
N ALA A 29 16.17 0.62 -7.44
CA ALA A 29 15.05 0.19 -8.26
C ALA A 29 14.08 1.36 -8.32
N LYS A 30 14.11 2.12 -9.42
CA LYS A 30 13.10 3.15 -9.69
C LYS A 30 11.73 2.46 -9.66
N PRO A 31 10.76 2.96 -8.88
CA PRO A 31 9.39 2.47 -8.98
C PRO A 31 8.92 2.74 -10.41
N SER A 32 8.44 1.70 -11.09
CA SER A 32 7.76 1.88 -12.37
C SER A 32 6.50 2.70 -12.10
N ASP A 33 6.41 3.88 -12.72
CA ASP A 33 5.21 4.71 -12.72
C ASP A 33 4.07 3.93 -13.40
N GLY A 34 3.30 3.20 -12.59
CA GLY A 34 2.08 2.54 -13.02
C GLY A 34 1.07 3.61 -13.41
N LYS A 35 0.95 3.89 -14.72
CA LYS A 35 -0.05 4.81 -15.23
C LYS A 35 -1.43 4.30 -14.78
N PRO A 36 -2.24 5.10 -14.06
CA PRO A 36 -3.60 4.69 -13.72
C PRO A 36 -4.34 4.41 -15.03
N SER A 37 -4.95 3.23 -15.12
CA SER A 37 -5.83 2.92 -16.24
C SER A 37 -7.02 3.85 -16.12
N ASP A 38 -7.17 4.75 -17.07
CA ASP A 38 -8.28 5.70 -17.17
C ASP A 38 -9.55 4.88 -17.44
N ALA A 39 -10.24 4.49 -16.36
CA ALA A 39 -11.52 3.82 -16.45
C ALA A 39 -12.54 4.85 -16.91
N GLN A 40 -12.81 4.87 -18.21
CA GLN A 40 -13.91 5.64 -18.78
C GLN A 40 -15.18 5.27 -18.00
N PRO A 41 -15.93 6.24 -17.44
CA PRO A 41 -17.21 5.94 -16.82
C PRO A 41 -18.10 5.34 -17.90
N SER A 42 -18.59 4.12 -17.69
CA SER A 42 -19.59 3.52 -18.56
C SER A 42 -20.80 4.45 -18.62
N ASP A 43 -21.26 4.79 -19.82
CA ASP A 43 -22.50 5.54 -20.05
C ASP A 43 -23.67 4.78 -19.39
N ALA A 44 -24.04 5.19 -18.18
CA ALA A 44 -25.15 4.60 -17.45
C ALA A 44 -26.44 5.16 -18.04
N GLN A 45 -27.19 4.34 -18.78
CA GLN A 45 -28.52 4.72 -19.24
C GLN A 45 -29.46 4.89 -18.05
N PRO A 46 -30.42 5.84 -18.12
CA PRO A 46 -31.46 5.96 -17.11
C PRO A 46 -32.26 4.66 -17.04
N ARG A 47 -32.67 4.31 -15.83
CA ARG A 47 -33.52 3.15 -15.56
C ARG A 47 -34.95 3.43 -16.03
N ASP A 48 -35.60 2.43 -16.58
CA ASP A 48 -37.01 2.53 -16.96
C ASP A 48 -37.91 2.66 -15.72
N ALA A 49 -39.05 3.34 -15.87
CA ALA A 49 -39.97 3.62 -14.76
C ALA A 49 -40.54 2.35 -14.10
N ASP A 50 -40.73 1.29 -14.89
CA ASP A 50 -41.18 -0.01 -14.38
C ASP A 50 -40.11 -0.64 -13.49
N GLU A 51 -38.84 -0.58 -13.89
CA GLU A 51 -37.73 -1.09 -13.07
C GLU A 51 -37.63 -0.35 -11.74
N LEU A 52 -37.83 0.97 -11.75
CA LEU A 52 -37.83 1.77 -10.52
C LEU A 52 -39.02 1.41 -9.63
N THR A 53 -40.19 1.15 -10.22
CA THR A 53 -41.40 0.77 -9.50
C THR A 53 -41.23 -0.60 -8.85
N ASP A 54 -40.70 -1.57 -9.58
CA ASP A 54 -40.38 -2.90 -9.06
C ASP A 54 -39.37 -2.83 -7.91
N ALA A 55 -38.33 -2.01 -8.06
CA ALA A 55 -37.34 -1.81 -7.00
C ALA A 55 -37.96 -1.21 -5.72
N VAL A 56 -38.82 -0.19 -5.86
CA VAL A 56 -39.47 0.47 -4.70
C VAL A 56 -40.50 -0.45 -4.05
N THR A 57 -41.27 -1.19 -4.83
CA THR A 57 -42.26 -2.15 -4.28
C THR A 57 -41.58 -3.34 -3.60
N GLY A 58 -40.38 -3.74 -4.05
CA GLY A 58 -39.57 -4.76 -3.41
C GLY A 58 -39.00 -4.39 -2.03
N LEU A 59 -39.05 -3.10 -1.64
CA LEU A 59 -38.60 -2.63 -0.32
C LEU A 59 -39.68 -2.73 0.77
N GLY A 60 -40.95 -2.94 0.41
CA GLY A 60 -42.05 -2.99 1.39
C GLY A 60 -43.39 -2.54 0.82
N ALA A 61 -44.46 -3.03 1.43
CA ALA A 61 -45.84 -2.74 1.02
C ALA A 61 -46.26 -1.32 1.44
N ASP A 62 -45.75 -0.84 2.57
CA ASP A 62 -45.97 0.51 3.09
C ASP A 62 -44.65 1.28 3.30
N ASP A 63 -44.76 2.56 3.65
CA ASP A 63 -43.61 3.44 3.77
C ASP A 63 -42.77 3.15 5.02
N GLU A 64 -43.35 2.56 6.08
CA GLU A 64 -42.62 2.20 7.29
C GLU A 64 -41.70 0.99 7.03
N GLU A 65 -42.22 -0.05 6.40
CA GLU A 65 -41.43 -1.22 5.96
C GLU A 65 -40.29 -0.83 5.00
N ARG A 66 -40.55 0.11 4.08
CA ARG A 66 -39.53 0.62 3.15
C ARG A 66 -38.42 1.36 3.88
N LEU A 67 -38.77 2.21 4.84
CA LEU A 67 -37.79 2.95 5.64
C LEU A 67 -36.94 2.00 6.49
N ASP A 68 -37.56 0.98 7.08
CA ASP A 68 -36.86 -0.03 7.87
C ASP A 68 -35.86 -0.82 7.01
N THR A 69 -36.30 -1.32 5.85
CA THR A 69 -35.44 -2.04 4.89
C THR A 69 -34.26 -1.18 4.42
N VAL A 70 -34.49 0.10 4.14
CA VAL A 70 -33.43 1.04 3.76
C VAL A 70 -32.47 1.30 4.93
N ALA A 71 -32.98 1.42 6.15
CA ALA A 71 -32.16 1.60 7.34
C ALA A 71 -31.24 0.39 7.58
N GLU A 72 -31.77 -0.83 7.50
CA GLU A 72 -30.99 -2.07 7.62
C GLU A 72 -29.89 -2.14 6.56
N ARG A 73 -30.22 -1.84 5.31
CA ARG A 73 -29.25 -1.84 4.21
C ARG A 73 -28.15 -0.81 4.43
N ASN A 74 -28.50 0.39 4.89
CA ASN A 74 -27.53 1.45 5.18
C ASN A 74 -26.61 1.05 6.33
N ALA A 75 -27.13 0.47 7.41
CA ALA A 75 -26.31 -0.04 8.51
C ALA A 75 -25.32 -1.12 8.00
N SER A 76 -25.76 -2.03 7.13
CA SER A 76 -24.88 -3.02 6.52
C SER A 76 -23.81 -2.40 5.60
N LEU A 77 -24.11 -1.28 4.94
CA LEU A 77 -23.13 -0.55 4.15
C LEU A 77 -22.10 0.16 5.02
N GLU A 78 -22.52 0.78 6.12
CA GLU A 78 -21.63 1.44 7.08
C GLU A 78 -20.60 0.47 7.66
N GLU A 79 -21.00 -0.77 7.96
CA GLU A 79 -20.07 -1.82 8.41
C GLU A 79 -19.04 -2.22 7.34
N ARG A 80 -19.37 -2.03 6.05
CA ARG A 80 -18.52 -2.44 4.93
C ARG A 80 -17.65 -1.32 4.39
N LEU A 81 -17.99 -0.07 4.69
CA LEU A 81 -17.21 1.08 4.23
C LEU A 81 -15.91 1.15 5.02
N PRO A 82 -14.77 1.39 4.34
CA PRO A 82 -13.52 1.68 5.03
C PRO A 82 -13.72 2.93 5.90
N GLY A 83 -13.13 2.93 7.10
CA GLY A 83 -13.15 4.11 7.94
C GLY A 83 -12.37 5.26 7.30
N ASP A 84 -12.59 6.49 7.76
CA ASP A 84 -11.86 7.66 7.23
C ASP A 84 -10.33 7.49 7.36
N ASP A 85 -9.86 6.74 8.37
CA ASP A 85 -8.45 6.42 8.59
C ASP A 85 -7.89 5.40 7.59
N ASP A 86 -8.75 4.58 6.98
CA ASP A 86 -8.37 3.58 5.97
C ASP A 86 -8.35 4.17 4.55
N LEU A 87 -8.85 5.39 4.37
CA LEU A 87 -8.85 6.07 3.09
C LEU A 87 -7.43 6.58 2.77
N PRO A 88 -6.94 6.34 1.53
CA PRO A 88 -5.63 6.86 1.15
C PRO A 88 -5.65 8.38 1.18
N LEU A 89 -4.82 8.98 2.04
CA LEU A 89 -4.53 10.41 2.05
C LEU A 89 -3.96 10.82 0.68
N THR A 90 -4.81 11.34 -0.20
CA THR A 90 -4.36 11.95 -1.44
C THR A 90 -3.62 13.23 -1.09
N LYS A 91 -2.29 13.22 -1.18
CA LYS A 91 -1.50 14.45 -1.07
C LYS A 91 -1.82 15.34 -2.27
N GLY A 92 -2.45 16.48 -2.00
CA GLY A 92 -2.64 17.57 -2.97
C GLY A 92 -1.36 18.35 -3.22
#